data_AF-A0A428TYL8-F1
#
_entry.id   AF-A0A428TYL8-F1
#
_cell.length_a   1.000
_cell.length_b   1.000
_cell.length_c   1.000
_cell.angle_alpha   90.00
_cell.angle_beta   90.00
_cell.angle_gamma   90.00
#
_symmetry.space_group_name_H-M   'P 1'
#
loop_
_entity.id
_entity.type
_entity.pdbx_description
1 polymer ?
#
loop_
_entity_poly.entity_id
_entity_poly.type
_entity_poly.pdbx_seq_one_letter_code
_entity_poly.pdbx_strand_id
1 'polypeptide(L)'
;MGIPQLISTLEPYAVHGALDNDRVVIDGPALAYHILHICNRYGIVQPSYQLLGDTTIAWLDALVSRGVSVEAIYFDGHLPRAKRLVRMERMVKSLNQLKASHSKDPSGFSPAYLSTAKETPPTLFSSTQPLGKPFLPPSFHVPAIIDSLRFCHRYADLVHLVPGEADAYCAQRLSKSGGTVLTADSDLLVHDIGHGRVVFLRDIYLDGQSRLACASFSPAHIREKVKLSPASEIRRLAYERKRSPHHTLPQLLRDCAQPVVDTIGYTEFCHEYLDHETAPLPVSTAGGDIQIGSLDPRISELILQLGNQDIRANDPNGDMIFLPILLESPSRGSAWEQSTPIRQLAYTIARWIIPGPSSTIQEYRRVNTNVQKGRQVHMLPKEAAKTRAQDLTSLMSEVKAELEGDAIQAWQMLCLTLDISHCREEGKKSHALQILEQCSQQTTLKRISWDIIHFVAQLQAAYYSFRILKQIMSLSAAEETMPQLHSMLCSLPSLAEFPTIESTLEFLRNSDEAQSLKIITRLVPLPDADPEEQSKRASTPKKRKAVKQHGRDKKAGPGNTATRNLFDILSHDT
;
A
#
# COMPACT_ATOMS: atom_id res chain seq x y z
N MET A 1 -1.12 6.80 15.75
CA MET A 1 -1.56 5.40 15.77
C MET A 1 -1.56 4.94 17.22
N GLY A 2 -1.88 3.67 17.50
CA GLY A 2 -1.97 3.15 18.87
C GLY A 2 -3.22 3.53 19.66
N ILE A 3 -3.09 3.48 20.98
CA ILE A 3 -4.16 3.75 21.96
C ILE A 3 -4.74 5.17 21.85
N PRO A 4 -6.04 5.30 21.52
CA PRO A 4 -6.70 6.60 21.36
C PRO A 4 -6.54 7.51 22.58
N GLN A 5 -6.18 8.77 22.31
CA GLN A 5 -6.06 9.86 23.29
C GLN A 5 -5.05 9.62 24.44
N LEU A 6 -4.23 8.57 24.36
CA LEU A 6 -3.18 8.33 25.36
C LEU A 6 -2.17 9.49 25.37
N ILE A 7 -1.73 9.95 24.20
CA ILE A 7 -0.77 11.06 24.08
C ILE A 7 -1.31 12.33 24.74
N SER A 8 -2.53 12.76 24.40
CA SER A 8 -3.15 13.94 25.01
C SER A 8 -3.40 13.80 26.51
N THR A 9 -3.58 12.57 27.00
CA THR A 9 -3.72 12.30 28.45
C THR A 9 -2.40 12.55 29.19
N LEU A 10 -1.28 12.22 28.54
CA LEU A 10 0.05 12.26 29.13
C LEU A 10 0.85 13.52 28.76
N GLU A 11 0.31 14.35 27.86
CA GLU A 11 0.89 15.63 27.42
C GLU A 11 1.33 16.56 28.57
N PRO A 12 0.60 16.69 29.70
CA PRO A 12 1.05 17.51 30.82
C PRO A 12 2.37 17.06 31.48
N TYR A 13 2.83 15.84 31.19
CA TYR A 13 4.08 15.26 31.71
C TYR A 13 5.18 15.19 30.66
N ALA A 14 4.94 15.74 29.47
CA ALA A 14 5.97 15.86 28.45
C ALA A 14 7.06 16.85 28.90
N VAL A 15 8.31 16.50 28.60
CA VAL A 15 9.46 17.38 28.84
C VAL A 15 9.88 17.98 27.51
N HIS A 16 9.76 19.32 27.42
CA HIS A 16 10.22 20.07 26.26
C HIS A 16 11.74 20.26 26.30
N GLY A 17 12.40 20.02 25.18
CA GLY A 17 13.85 20.12 25.09
C GLY A 17 14.35 20.09 23.64
N ALA A 18 15.68 20.02 23.49
CA ALA A 18 16.33 19.86 22.21
C ALA A 18 16.58 18.37 21.91
N LEU A 19 16.44 17.99 20.63
CA LEU A 19 16.80 16.68 20.11
C LEU A 19 18.25 16.66 19.56
N ASP A 20 18.86 17.82 19.34
CA ASP A 20 20.24 17.95 18.88
C ASP A 20 21.21 17.11 19.73
N ASN A 21 22.16 16.44 19.08
CA ASN A 21 23.15 15.54 19.70
C ASN A 21 22.57 14.30 20.42
N ASP A 22 21.29 13.99 20.25
CA ASP A 22 20.67 12.81 20.87
C ASP A 22 20.90 11.52 20.05
N ARG A 23 20.77 10.36 20.70
CA ARG A 23 20.83 9.04 20.06
C ARG A 23 19.41 8.56 19.78
N VAL A 24 19.10 8.27 18.52
CA VAL A 24 17.72 7.96 18.11
C VAL A 24 17.59 6.60 17.43
N VAL A 25 16.50 5.92 17.75
CA VAL A 25 15.95 4.78 17.01
C VAL A 25 14.64 5.23 16.38
N ILE A 26 14.36 4.81 15.15
CA ILE A 26 13.21 5.32 14.40
C ILE A 26 12.25 4.18 14.07
N ASP A 27 10.97 4.38 14.40
CA ASP A 27 9.85 3.60 13.91
C ASP A 27 9.61 3.96 12.45
N GLY A 28 10.02 3.07 11.54
CA GLY A 28 10.00 3.25 10.09
C GLY A 28 8.61 3.45 9.50
N PRO A 29 7.59 2.62 9.83
CA PRO A 29 6.21 2.85 9.43
C PRO A 29 5.72 4.24 9.85
N ALA A 30 5.98 4.66 11.08
CA ALA A 30 5.61 6.01 11.52
C ALA A 30 6.35 7.11 10.76
N LEU A 31 7.65 6.94 10.48
CA LEU A 31 8.44 7.84 9.64
C LEU A 31 7.82 7.99 8.25
N ALA A 32 7.47 6.88 7.60
CA ALA A 32 6.89 6.90 6.26
C ALA A 32 5.59 7.72 6.18
N TYR A 33 4.69 7.56 7.16
CA TYR A 33 3.48 8.37 7.25
C TYR A 33 3.76 9.84 7.61
N HIS A 34 4.80 10.10 8.41
CA HIS A 34 5.21 11.46 8.73
C HIS A 34 5.74 12.21 7.50
N ILE A 35 6.58 11.56 6.68
CA ILE A 35 7.10 12.12 5.42
C ILE A 35 5.95 12.41 4.45
N LEU A 36 5.01 11.46 4.30
CA LEU A 36 3.80 11.72 3.53
C LEU A 36 3.02 12.93 4.08
N HIS A 37 2.93 13.08 5.40
CA HIS A 37 2.29 14.24 6.01
C HIS A 37 3.05 15.56 5.76
N ILE A 38 4.37 15.55 5.69
CA ILE A 38 5.18 16.71 5.29
C ILE A 38 4.85 17.11 3.85
N CYS A 39 4.85 16.18 2.90
CA CYS A 39 4.51 16.48 1.49
C CYS A 39 3.10 17.07 1.36
N ASN A 40 2.12 16.47 2.04
CA ASN A 40 0.74 16.95 2.05
C ASN A 40 0.63 18.36 2.66
N ARG A 41 1.46 18.68 3.66
CA ARG A 41 1.47 20.02 4.25
C ARG A 41 1.84 21.10 3.25
N TYR A 42 2.69 20.75 2.30
CA TYR A 42 3.15 21.62 1.21
C TYR A 42 2.24 21.59 -0.03
N GLY A 43 1.02 21.05 0.09
CA GLY A 43 0.03 21.02 -0.98
C GLY A 43 0.22 19.87 -1.99
N ILE A 44 1.18 18.97 -1.77
CA ILE A 44 1.45 17.83 -2.65
C ILE A 44 0.57 16.66 -2.21
N VAL A 45 -0.59 16.53 -2.83
CA VAL A 45 -1.64 15.59 -2.40
C VAL A 45 -1.32 14.13 -2.75
N GLN A 46 -0.71 13.88 -3.91
CA GLN A 46 -0.27 12.56 -4.34
C GLN A 46 1.22 12.63 -4.69
N PRO A 47 2.11 12.69 -3.68
CA PRO A 47 3.54 12.81 -3.93
C PRO A 47 4.06 11.58 -4.67
N SER A 48 4.97 11.81 -5.62
CA SER A 48 5.71 10.73 -6.28
C SER A 48 6.51 9.89 -5.27
N TYR A 49 6.76 8.63 -5.63
CA TYR A 49 7.60 7.75 -4.82
C TYR A 49 9.04 8.26 -4.71
N GLN A 50 9.55 8.90 -5.77
CA GLN A 50 10.85 9.60 -5.76
C GLN A 50 10.87 10.72 -4.72
N LEU A 51 9.88 11.62 -4.73
CA LEU A 51 9.81 12.72 -3.76
C LEU A 51 9.71 12.21 -2.31
N LEU A 52 8.94 11.15 -2.06
CA LEU A 52 8.87 10.53 -0.74
C LEU A 52 10.24 10.00 -0.29
N GLY A 53 10.98 9.36 -1.19
CA GLY A 53 12.36 8.95 -0.96
C GLY A 53 13.27 10.12 -0.62
N ASP A 54 13.36 11.10 -1.52
CA ASP A 54 14.22 12.28 -1.39
C ASP A 54 13.91 13.09 -0.13
N THR A 55 12.63 13.27 0.19
CA THR A 55 12.20 13.96 1.41
C THR A 55 12.62 13.20 2.66
N THR A 56 12.59 11.86 2.63
CA THR A 56 13.05 11.05 3.76
C THR A 56 14.54 11.23 3.98
N ILE A 57 15.35 11.15 2.92
CA ILE A 57 16.80 11.35 2.99
C ILE A 57 17.12 12.76 3.50
N ALA A 58 16.49 13.79 2.94
CA ALA A 58 16.69 15.17 3.38
C ALA A 58 16.30 15.39 4.85
N TRP A 59 15.23 14.73 5.31
CA TRP A 59 14.79 14.79 6.70
C TRP A 59 15.81 14.15 7.66
N LEU A 60 16.34 12.97 7.32
CA LEU A 60 17.38 12.31 8.11
C LEU A 60 18.70 13.08 8.07
N ASP A 61 19.09 13.63 6.92
CA ASP A 61 20.30 14.45 6.78
C ASP A 61 20.22 15.70 7.67
N ALA A 62 19.03 16.30 7.76
CA ALA A 62 18.81 17.44 8.62
C ALA A 62 18.89 17.10 10.12
N LEU A 63 18.51 15.88 10.53
CA LEU A 63 18.79 15.39 11.90
C LEU A 63 20.30 15.23 12.13
N VAL A 64 20.98 14.51 11.24
CA VAL A 64 22.41 14.20 11.35
C VAL A 64 23.26 15.48 11.36
N SER A 65 22.91 16.48 10.54
CA SER A 65 23.59 17.78 10.50
C SER A 65 23.56 18.54 11.84
N ARG A 66 22.65 18.17 12.75
CA ARG A 66 22.51 18.74 14.11
C ARG A 66 23.01 17.79 15.20
N GLY A 67 23.86 16.84 14.82
CA GLY A 67 24.52 15.90 15.72
C GLY A 67 23.65 14.72 16.17
N VAL A 68 22.42 14.57 15.67
CA VAL A 68 21.57 13.42 16.01
C VAL A 68 22.17 12.14 15.43
N SER A 69 22.41 11.15 16.28
CA SER A 69 22.93 9.84 15.89
C SER A 69 21.78 8.86 15.64
N VAL A 70 21.47 8.58 14.38
CA VAL A 70 20.48 7.56 14.01
C VAL A 70 21.11 6.18 14.12
N GLU A 71 20.62 5.35 15.04
CA GLU A 71 21.18 4.01 15.29
C GLU A 71 20.52 2.89 14.50
N ALA A 72 19.22 3.03 14.25
CA ALA A 72 18.41 2.01 13.59
C ALA A 72 17.09 2.61 13.12
N ILE A 73 16.59 2.10 12.00
CA ILE A 73 15.27 2.38 11.43
C ILE A 73 14.58 1.04 11.22
N TYR A 74 13.62 0.70 12.08
CA TYR A 74 12.93 -0.58 12.04
C TYR A 74 11.65 -0.51 11.19
N PHE A 75 11.43 -1.48 10.32
CA PHE A 75 10.22 -1.64 9.52
C PHE A 75 9.55 -2.99 9.78
N ASP A 76 8.21 -2.99 9.84
CA ASP A 76 7.40 -4.20 9.98
C ASP A 76 7.73 -5.18 8.85
N GLY A 77 8.14 -6.39 9.21
CA GLY A 77 8.26 -7.52 8.28
C GLY A 77 7.23 -8.62 8.54
N HIS A 78 6.55 -8.59 9.69
CA HIS A 78 5.46 -9.50 10.04
C HIS A 78 4.38 -8.79 10.85
N LEU A 79 3.11 -9.09 10.58
CA LEU A 79 2.00 -8.66 11.42
C LEU A 79 1.44 -9.87 12.20
N PRO A 80 1.33 -9.78 13.53
CA PRO A 80 0.66 -10.77 14.36
C PRO A 80 -0.73 -11.17 13.86
N ARG A 81 -1.06 -12.46 13.98
CA ARG A 81 -2.36 -12.98 13.49
C ARG A 81 -3.55 -12.34 14.20
N ALA A 82 -3.41 -12.04 15.49
CA ALA A 82 -4.43 -11.35 16.28
C ALA A 82 -4.80 -9.98 15.67
N LYS A 83 -3.87 -9.31 14.98
CA LYS A 83 -4.07 -8.01 14.32
C LYS A 83 -4.68 -8.11 12.91
N ARG A 84 -5.07 -9.32 12.46
CA ARG A 84 -5.76 -9.50 11.16
C ARG A 84 -7.04 -8.68 11.06
N LEU A 85 -7.88 -8.67 12.10
CA LEU A 85 -9.12 -7.88 12.09
C LEU A 85 -8.83 -6.38 11.95
N VAL A 86 -7.81 -5.89 12.65
CA VAL A 86 -7.34 -4.50 12.53
C VAL A 86 -6.89 -4.19 11.09
N ARG A 87 -6.20 -5.13 10.43
CA ARG A 87 -5.81 -4.98 9.02
C ARG A 87 -7.02 -4.92 8.09
N MET A 88 -8.03 -5.77 8.31
CA MET A 88 -9.29 -5.76 7.56
C MET A 88 -10.02 -4.43 7.70
N GLU A 89 -10.16 -3.92 8.93
CA GLU A 89 -10.79 -2.62 9.22
C GLU A 89 -10.08 -1.46 8.49
N ARG A 90 -8.74 -1.46 8.50
CA ARG A 90 -7.94 -0.46 7.77
C ARG A 90 -8.20 -0.52 6.26
N MET A 91 -8.37 -1.71 5.68
CA MET A 91 -8.71 -1.86 4.27
C MET A 91 -10.14 -1.40 3.95
N VAL A 92 -11.12 -1.76 4.78
CA VAL A 92 -12.51 -1.29 4.63
C VAL A 92 -12.55 0.23 4.67
N LYS A 93 -11.86 0.84 5.63
CA LYS A 93 -11.75 2.30 5.73
C LYS A 93 -11.15 2.93 4.48
N SER A 94 -10.05 2.36 3.96
CA SER A 94 -9.37 2.86 2.76
C SER A 94 -10.27 2.74 1.51
N LEU A 95 -10.99 1.63 1.36
CA LEU A 95 -11.94 1.45 0.28
C LEU A 95 -13.13 2.42 0.38
N ASN A 96 -13.63 2.68 1.58
CA ASN A 96 -14.70 3.67 1.81
C ASN A 96 -14.23 5.09 1.47
N GLN A 97 -12.98 5.45 1.75
CA GLN A 97 -12.39 6.73 1.33
C GLN A 97 -12.31 6.85 -0.21
N LEU A 98 -11.92 5.77 -0.90
CA LEU A 98 -11.90 5.71 -2.35
C LEU A 98 -13.32 5.88 -2.94
N LYS A 99 -14.32 5.15 -2.40
CA LYS A 99 -15.73 5.27 -2.81
C LYS A 99 -16.27 6.68 -2.59
N ALA A 100 -16.01 7.29 -1.43
CA ALA A 100 -16.46 8.65 -1.13
C ALA A 100 -15.86 9.68 -2.10
N SER A 101 -14.59 9.49 -2.50
CA SER A 101 -13.90 10.39 -3.43
C SER A 101 -14.43 10.25 -4.85
N HIS A 102 -14.70 9.02 -5.31
CA HIS A 102 -15.37 8.79 -6.58
C HIS A 102 -16.78 9.40 -6.63
N SER A 103 -17.56 9.30 -5.54
CA SER A 103 -18.89 9.92 -5.47
C SER A 103 -18.83 11.45 -5.47
N LYS A 104 -17.79 12.05 -4.88
CA LYS A 104 -17.58 13.51 -4.85
C LYS A 104 -17.18 14.06 -6.22
N ASP A 105 -16.33 13.34 -6.95
CA ASP A 105 -15.83 13.73 -8.27
C ASP A 105 -16.06 12.61 -9.31
N PRO A 106 -17.31 12.37 -9.77
CA PRO A 106 -17.62 11.25 -10.66
C PRO A 106 -16.98 11.35 -12.05
N SER A 107 -16.61 12.56 -12.48
CA SER A 107 -15.94 12.79 -13.76
C SER A 107 -14.40 12.67 -13.69
N GLY A 108 -13.87 12.30 -12.52
CA GLY A 108 -12.44 12.25 -12.25
C GLY A 108 -11.86 13.60 -11.81
N PHE A 109 -10.53 13.72 -11.79
CA PHE A 109 -9.84 14.85 -11.15
C PHE A 109 -9.24 15.83 -12.16
N SER A 110 -8.91 17.04 -11.68
CA SER A 110 -8.04 17.96 -12.43
C SER A 110 -6.63 17.37 -12.55
N PRO A 111 -5.93 17.50 -13.70
CA PRO A 111 -4.54 17.06 -13.83
C PRO A 111 -3.63 17.63 -12.74
N ALA A 112 -3.85 18.88 -12.29
CA ALA A 112 -3.06 19.50 -11.24
C ALA A 112 -3.14 18.78 -9.88
N TYR A 113 -4.21 18.02 -9.62
CA TYR A 113 -4.38 17.26 -8.39
C TYR A 113 -3.49 16.00 -8.35
N LEU A 114 -3.16 15.46 -9.52
CA LEU A 114 -2.39 14.21 -9.68
C LEU A 114 -0.97 14.47 -10.20
N SER A 115 -0.70 15.70 -10.65
CA SER A 115 0.55 16.12 -11.26
C SER A 115 1.75 16.01 -10.34
N THR A 116 2.74 15.25 -10.78
CA THR A 116 4.09 15.13 -10.19
C THR A 116 5.12 16.11 -10.79
N ALA A 117 4.81 16.77 -11.92
CA ALA A 117 5.76 17.56 -12.72
C ALA A 117 6.28 18.88 -12.09
N LYS A 118 5.78 19.30 -10.93
CA LYS A 118 6.18 20.53 -10.23
C LYS A 118 6.41 20.31 -8.74
N GLU A 119 6.80 19.10 -8.37
CA GLU A 119 7.12 18.78 -6.99
C GLU A 119 8.34 19.58 -6.54
N THR A 120 8.12 20.55 -5.66
CA THR A 120 9.20 21.28 -4.99
C THR A 120 9.51 20.58 -3.67
N PRO A 121 10.79 20.47 -3.27
CA PRO A 121 11.14 19.88 -1.99
C PRO A 121 10.38 20.58 -0.86
N PRO A 122 9.66 19.83 0.00
CA PRO A 122 8.86 20.44 1.05
C PRO A 122 9.78 21.04 2.13
N THR A 123 9.30 22.10 2.78
CA THR A 123 10.01 22.65 3.95
C THR A 123 9.91 21.68 5.12
N LEU A 124 11.06 21.21 5.61
CA LEU A 124 11.17 20.28 6.73
C LEU A 124 10.95 20.99 8.07
N PHE A 125 10.49 20.25 9.09
CA PHE A 125 10.30 20.74 10.47
C PHE A 125 9.41 21.99 10.61
N SER A 126 8.55 22.22 9.63
CA SER A 126 7.57 23.30 9.65
C SER A 126 6.37 22.97 10.55
N SER A 127 5.90 23.96 11.32
CA SER A 127 4.67 23.91 12.10
C SER A 127 3.41 24.29 11.30
N THR A 128 3.54 24.57 9.99
CA THR A 128 2.42 24.95 9.13
C THR A 128 1.37 23.84 9.03
N GLN A 129 0.09 24.21 9.15
CA GLN A 129 -1.02 23.30 8.95
C GLN A 129 -1.12 22.84 7.48
N PRO A 130 -1.60 21.62 7.23
CA PRO A 130 -1.72 21.13 5.88
C PRO A 130 -2.77 21.86 5.05
N LEU A 131 -2.38 22.28 3.84
CA LEU A 131 -3.26 22.89 2.85
C LEU A 131 -4.32 21.93 2.29
N GLY A 132 -4.15 20.62 2.49
CA GLY A 132 -5.11 19.59 2.14
C GLY A 132 -4.73 18.22 2.70
N LYS A 133 -5.71 17.31 2.80
CA LYS A 133 -5.47 15.91 3.18
C LYS A 133 -5.81 15.01 1.99
N PRO A 134 -4.89 14.15 1.51
CA PRO A 134 -5.26 13.16 0.52
C PRO A 134 -6.31 12.23 1.09
N PHE A 135 -7.26 11.85 0.25
CA PHE A 135 -8.25 10.86 0.64
C PHE A 135 -7.65 9.46 0.75
N LEU A 136 -6.57 9.18 0.01
CA LEU A 136 -5.84 7.91 0.04
C LEU A 136 -4.33 8.17 -0.04
N PRO A 137 -3.50 7.56 0.83
CA PRO A 137 -2.05 7.63 0.70
C PRO A 137 -1.58 6.88 -0.56
N PRO A 138 -0.45 7.28 -1.19
CA PRO A 138 0.15 6.50 -2.27
C PRO A 138 0.41 5.06 -1.84
N SER A 139 -0.02 4.09 -2.66
CA SER A 139 -0.13 2.67 -2.27
C SER A 139 1.18 2.03 -1.83
N PHE A 140 2.29 2.46 -2.42
CA PHE A 140 3.63 1.92 -2.17
C PHE A 140 4.57 2.88 -1.43
N HIS A 141 4.04 3.88 -0.69
CA HIS A 141 4.89 4.88 -0.03
C HIS A 141 5.90 4.28 0.98
N VAL A 142 5.49 3.30 1.80
CA VAL A 142 6.39 2.62 2.75
C VAL A 142 7.53 1.91 2.02
N PRO A 143 7.27 0.97 1.07
CA PRO A 143 8.37 0.30 0.38
C PRO A 143 9.21 1.23 -0.51
N ALA A 144 8.65 2.31 -1.06
CA ALA A 144 9.43 3.30 -1.80
C ALA A 144 10.46 4.02 -0.90
N ILE A 145 10.07 4.33 0.33
CA ILE A 145 10.96 4.92 1.33
C ILE A 145 12.04 3.90 1.76
N ILE A 146 11.66 2.64 1.99
CA ILE A 146 12.63 1.56 2.30
C ILE A 146 13.67 1.44 1.18
N ASP A 147 13.22 1.39 -0.09
CA ASP A 147 14.12 1.31 -1.25
C ASP A 147 15.09 2.50 -1.27
N SER A 148 14.58 3.72 -1.11
CA SER A 148 15.40 4.95 -1.12
C SER A 148 16.45 4.95 -0.01
N LEU A 149 16.08 4.52 1.19
CA LEU A 149 17.02 4.40 2.32
C LEU A 149 18.09 3.34 2.06
N ARG A 150 17.73 2.20 1.47
CA ARG A 150 18.67 1.12 1.10
C ARG A 150 19.61 1.51 -0.04
N PHE A 151 19.18 2.36 -0.97
CA PHE A 151 20.05 2.89 -2.02
C PHE A 151 20.97 4.01 -1.52
N CYS A 152 20.67 4.63 -0.38
CA CYS A 152 21.54 5.62 0.24
C CYS A 152 22.58 4.96 1.15
N HIS A 153 23.86 4.98 0.74
CA HIS A 153 24.97 4.37 1.48
C HIS A 153 25.04 4.78 2.97
N ARG A 154 24.61 6.01 3.30
CA ARG A 154 24.61 6.53 4.67
C ARG A 154 23.61 5.81 5.59
N TYR A 155 22.49 5.35 5.04
CA TYR A 155 21.37 4.80 5.80
C TYR A 155 21.14 3.31 5.56
N ALA A 156 21.73 2.73 4.51
CA ALA A 156 21.50 1.35 4.10
C ALA A 156 21.65 0.34 5.25
N ASP A 157 22.75 0.43 6.01
CA ASP A 157 23.05 -0.48 7.13
C ASP A 157 22.20 -0.21 8.39
N LEU A 158 21.48 0.91 8.43
CA LEU A 158 20.60 1.30 9.53
C LEU A 158 19.15 0.84 9.31
N VAL A 159 18.80 0.37 8.11
CA VAL A 159 17.44 -0.08 7.78
C VAL A 159 17.29 -1.56 8.11
N HIS A 160 16.34 -1.87 8.99
CA HIS A 160 16.07 -3.23 9.42
C HIS A 160 14.61 -3.60 9.16
N LEU A 161 14.38 -4.55 8.27
CA LEU A 161 13.08 -5.22 8.16
C LEU A 161 13.05 -6.38 9.15
N VAL A 162 12.16 -6.32 10.13
CA VAL A 162 12.17 -7.25 11.28
C VAL A 162 11.06 -8.30 11.16
N PRO A 163 11.25 -9.53 11.66
CA PRO A 163 10.22 -10.59 11.58
C PRO A 163 9.09 -10.41 12.62
N GLY A 164 8.71 -9.17 12.88
CA GLY A 164 7.66 -8.73 13.81
C GLY A 164 7.25 -7.29 13.49
N GLU A 165 6.69 -6.61 14.48
CA GLU A 165 6.35 -5.19 14.39
C GLU A 165 7.54 -4.30 14.79
N ALA A 166 7.71 -3.17 14.10
CA ALA A 166 8.85 -2.27 14.31
C ALA A 166 8.89 -1.66 15.71
N ASP A 167 7.74 -1.39 16.32
CA ASP A 167 7.61 -0.79 17.65
C ASP A 167 8.24 -1.68 18.75
N ALA A 168 7.99 -2.99 18.71
CA ALA A 168 8.58 -3.96 19.63
C ALA A 168 10.11 -3.96 19.55
N TYR A 169 10.67 -3.90 18.33
CA TYR A 169 12.13 -3.85 18.12
C TYR A 169 12.73 -2.52 18.55
N CYS A 170 12.03 -1.40 18.30
CA CYS A 170 12.43 -0.10 18.83
C CYS A 170 12.49 -0.14 20.37
N ALA A 171 11.46 -0.68 21.02
CA ALA A 171 11.39 -0.80 22.46
C ALA A 171 12.51 -1.69 23.03
N GLN A 172 12.73 -2.87 22.42
CA GLN A 172 13.77 -3.80 22.84
C GLN A 172 15.18 -3.20 22.73
N ARG A 173 15.42 -2.35 21.72
CA ARG A 173 16.70 -1.64 21.55
C ARG A 173 16.89 -0.61 22.66
N LEU A 174 15.86 0.19 22.94
CA LEU A 174 15.90 1.24 23.96
C LEU A 174 16.01 0.66 25.38
N SER A 175 15.33 -0.45 25.68
CA SER A 175 15.38 -1.07 27.02
C SER A 175 16.79 -1.49 27.42
N LYS A 176 17.64 -1.84 26.45
CA LYS A 176 19.03 -2.23 26.66
C LYS A 176 20.00 -1.04 26.68
N SER A 177 19.74 0.00 25.89
CA SER A 177 20.74 1.02 25.55
C SER A 177 20.36 2.46 25.89
N GLY A 178 19.12 2.69 26.34
CA GLY A 178 18.54 4.01 26.52
C GLY A 178 18.33 4.74 25.19
N GLY A 179 18.33 6.07 25.24
CA GLY A 179 18.15 6.93 24.07
C GLY A 179 16.70 7.31 23.80
N THR A 180 16.44 7.71 22.56
CA THR A 180 15.15 8.28 22.13
C THR A 180 14.56 7.48 20.98
N VAL A 181 13.27 7.14 21.04
CA VAL A 181 12.55 6.58 19.89
C VAL A 181 11.71 7.66 19.23
N LEU A 182 11.85 7.78 17.91
CA LEU A 182 11.03 8.67 17.08
C LEU A 182 9.87 7.87 16.48
N THR A 183 8.64 8.25 16.77
CA THR A 183 7.44 7.51 16.33
C THR A 183 6.22 8.41 16.14
N ALA A 184 5.11 7.86 15.65
CA ALA A 184 3.77 8.44 15.66
C ALA A 184 2.75 7.49 16.33
N ASP A 185 3.23 6.41 16.91
CA ASP A 185 2.45 5.40 17.62
C ASP A 185 2.58 5.58 19.13
N SER A 186 1.44 5.74 19.80
CA SER A 186 1.40 5.88 21.25
C SER A 186 1.68 4.58 21.99
N ASP A 187 1.63 3.44 21.32
CA ASP A 187 1.86 2.12 21.92
C ASP A 187 3.29 2.01 22.47
N LEU A 188 4.25 2.74 21.90
CA LEU A 188 5.61 2.88 22.42
C LEU A 188 5.70 3.54 23.81
N LEU A 189 4.66 4.23 24.29
CA LEU A 189 4.59 4.70 25.68
C LEU A 189 4.24 3.59 26.67
N VAL A 190 3.72 2.46 26.18
CA VAL A 190 3.27 1.31 26.97
C VAL A 190 4.33 0.23 27.04
N HIS A 191 5.15 0.10 26.00
CA HIS A 191 6.32 -0.78 25.98
C HIS A 191 7.31 -0.46 27.10
N ASP A 192 8.01 -1.50 27.57
CA ASP A 192 9.17 -1.27 28.44
C ASP A 192 10.37 -0.83 27.60
N ILE A 193 10.68 0.46 27.66
CA ILE A 193 11.81 1.09 26.98
C ILE A 193 12.95 1.45 27.95
N GLY A 194 12.92 0.90 29.18
CA GLY A 194 13.91 1.19 30.22
C GLY A 194 13.98 2.69 30.57
N HIS A 195 15.19 3.26 30.51
CA HIS A 195 15.44 4.69 30.70
C HIS A 195 15.26 5.52 29.43
N GLY A 196 14.75 4.92 28.36
CA GLY A 196 14.47 5.59 27.10
C GLY A 196 13.34 6.61 27.20
N ARG A 197 13.19 7.39 26.13
CA ARG A 197 12.10 8.34 25.94
C ARG A 197 11.50 8.23 24.54
N VAL A 198 10.24 8.62 24.42
CA VAL A 198 9.50 8.67 23.16
C VAL A 198 9.38 10.13 22.72
N VAL A 199 9.71 10.42 21.47
CA VAL A 199 9.45 11.71 20.82
C VAL A 199 8.54 11.45 19.64
N PHE A 200 7.41 12.18 19.59
CA PHE A 200 6.51 12.06 18.46
C PHE A 200 7.01 12.89 17.27
N LEU A 201 7.09 12.27 16.09
CA LEU A 201 7.60 12.89 14.86
C LEU A 201 6.89 14.21 14.53
N ARG A 202 5.58 14.30 14.81
CA ARG A 202 4.80 15.53 14.59
C ARG A 202 5.19 16.71 15.48
N ASP A 203 5.85 16.45 16.60
CA ASP A 203 6.21 17.44 17.61
C ASP A 203 7.65 17.94 17.46
N ILE A 204 8.38 17.48 16.41
CA ILE A 204 9.74 17.94 16.08
C ILE A 204 9.64 19.16 15.15
N TYR A 205 10.21 20.28 15.58
CA TYR A 205 10.26 21.53 14.81
C TYR A 205 11.57 22.27 15.02
N LEU A 206 11.87 23.28 14.19
CA LEU A 206 13.00 24.17 14.40
C LEU A 206 12.61 25.34 15.30
N ASP A 207 13.38 25.56 16.37
CA ASP A 207 13.22 26.74 17.23
C ASP A 207 13.82 28.01 16.59
N GLY A 208 13.71 29.15 17.28
CA GLY A 208 14.26 30.43 16.81
C GLY A 208 15.78 30.44 16.65
N GLN A 209 16.48 29.43 17.17
CA GLN A 209 17.93 29.22 17.05
C GLN A 209 18.27 28.12 16.04
N SER A 210 17.30 27.64 15.24
CA SER A 210 17.46 26.56 14.27
C SER A 210 17.87 25.20 14.87
N ARG A 211 17.61 24.99 16.16
CA ARG A 211 17.77 23.70 16.85
C ARG A 211 16.50 22.87 16.72
N LEU A 212 16.63 21.55 16.77
CA LEU A 212 15.47 20.66 16.80
C LEU A 212 14.86 20.69 18.19
N ALA A 213 13.73 21.37 18.34
CA ALA A 213 12.93 21.35 19.55
C ALA A 213 11.85 20.27 19.46
N CYS A 214 11.57 19.60 20.58
CA CYS A 214 10.53 18.59 20.66
C CYS A 214 9.95 18.44 22.07
N ALA A 215 8.78 17.79 22.15
CA ALA A 215 8.23 17.25 23.38
C ALA A 215 8.65 15.78 23.52
N SER A 216 9.24 15.43 24.66
CA SER A 216 9.70 14.07 24.97
C SER A 216 8.94 13.46 26.14
N PHE A 217 8.64 12.17 26.03
CA PHE A 217 7.84 11.42 26.99
C PHE A 217 8.69 10.28 27.54
N SER A 218 9.07 10.33 28.81
CA SER A 218 9.72 9.20 29.47
C SER A 218 8.69 8.41 30.27
N PRO A 219 8.39 7.14 29.92
CA PRO A 219 7.47 6.32 30.70
C PRO A 219 7.88 6.20 32.17
N ALA A 220 9.20 6.16 32.46
CA ALA A 220 9.71 6.17 33.83
C ALA A 220 9.36 7.46 34.58
N HIS A 221 9.60 8.62 33.95
CA HIS A 221 9.26 9.92 34.53
C HIS A 221 7.75 10.09 34.75
N ILE A 222 6.95 9.67 33.77
CA ILE A 222 5.49 9.75 33.84
C ILE A 222 4.96 8.92 35.02
N ARG A 223 5.44 7.68 35.18
CA ARG A 223 5.06 6.83 36.32
C ARG A 223 5.36 7.49 37.66
N GLU A 224 6.55 8.07 37.82
CA GLU A 224 6.96 8.77 39.04
C GLU A 224 6.03 9.96 39.34
N LYS A 225 5.75 10.80 38.34
CA LYS A 225 4.91 12.00 38.51
C LYS A 225 3.46 11.68 38.80
N VAL A 226 2.94 10.64 38.15
CA VAL A 226 1.55 10.18 38.29
C VAL A 226 1.36 9.31 39.55
N LYS A 227 2.46 8.96 40.25
CA LYS A 227 2.48 8.10 41.44
C LYS A 227 1.87 6.71 41.18
N LEU A 228 2.12 6.19 39.99
CA LEU A 228 1.81 4.80 39.66
C LEU A 228 2.88 3.88 40.30
N SER A 229 2.47 2.78 40.92
CA SER A 229 3.35 1.69 41.38
C SER A 229 3.91 0.91 40.15
N PRO A 230 4.69 -0.20 40.27
CA PRO A 230 5.64 -0.65 39.23
C PRO A 230 5.10 -0.82 37.79
N ALA A 231 6.01 -1.02 36.82
CA ALA A 231 5.78 -1.01 35.36
C ALA A 231 4.50 -1.67 34.81
N SER A 232 3.92 -2.65 35.50
CA SER A 232 2.56 -3.17 35.23
C SER A 232 1.48 -2.08 35.19
N GLU A 233 1.68 -0.93 35.82
CA GLU A 233 0.67 0.13 35.92
C GLU A 233 0.60 1.07 34.71
N ILE A 234 1.66 1.21 33.89
CA ILE A 234 1.51 1.99 32.64
C ILE A 234 0.63 1.22 31.63
N ARG A 235 0.78 -0.11 31.59
CA ARG A 235 -0.15 -1.01 30.86
C ARG A 235 -1.56 -0.92 31.44
N ARG A 236 -1.71 -0.92 32.77
CA ARG A 236 -3.01 -0.70 33.44
C ARG A 236 -3.66 0.62 33.00
N LEU A 237 -2.92 1.73 33.06
CA LEU A 237 -3.40 3.05 32.66
C LEU A 237 -3.81 3.09 31.19
N ALA A 238 -2.98 2.51 30.32
CA ALA A 238 -3.23 2.47 28.89
C ALA A 238 -4.45 1.59 28.55
N TYR A 239 -4.63 0.49 29.26
CA TYR A 239 -5.81 -0.37 29.15
C TYR A 239 -7.10 0.33 29.61
N GLU A 240 -7.07 1.01 30.76
CA GLU A 240 -8.21 1.78 31.22
C GLU A 240 -8.51 2.97 30.30
N ARG A 241 -7.49 3.58 29.68
CA ARG A 241 -7.70 4.58 28.62
C ARG A 241 -8.41 4.01 27.40
N LYS A 242 -8.03 2.80 26.98
CA LYS A 242 -8.66 2.08 25.85
C LYS A 242 -10.13 1.74 26.16
N ARG A 243 -10.44 1.29 27.38
CA ARG A 243 -11.80 0.95 27.83
C ARG A 243 -12.68 2.17 28.08
N SER A 244 -12.11 3.26 28.57
CA SER A 244 -12.82 4.46 29.00
C SER A 244 -12.29 5.71 28.29
N PRO A 245 -12.53 5.88 26.97
CA PRO A 245 -11.97 6.99 26.19
C PRO A 245 -12.34 8.38 26.72
N HIS A 246 -13.50 8.50 27.38
CA HIS A 246 -14.01 9.78 27.88
C HIS A 246 -13.47 10.15 29.27
N HIS A 247 -12.75 9.25 29.95
CA HIS A 247 -12.23 9.53 31.29
C HIS A 247 -11.06 10.52 31.25
N THR A 248 -11.06 11.42 32.24
CA THR A 248 -9.93 12.29 32.58
C THR A 248 -8.84 11.49 33.28
N LEU A 249 -7.61 12.02 33.31
CA LEU A 249 -6.51 11.33 34.01
C LEU A 249 -6.85 11.00 35.47
N PRO A 250 -7.40 11.91 36.32
CA PRO A 250 -7.77 11.55 37.69
C PRO A 250 -8.81 10.43 37.79
N GLN A 251 -9.72 10.30 36.82
CA GLN A 251 -10.66 9.17 36.76
C GLN A 251 -9.93 7.88 36.43
N LEU A 252 -9.09 7.89 35.40
CA LEU A 252 -8.28 6.73 35.00
C LEU A 252 -7.39 6.23 36.14
N LEU A 253 -6.79 7.13 36.93
CA LEU A 253 -5.99 6.75 38.10
C LEU A 253 -6.82 6.11 39.21
N ARG A 254 -8.07 6.55 39.40
CA ARG A 254 -8.99 5.85 40.31
C ARG A 254 -9.32 4.45 39.79
N ASP A 255 -9.56 4.31 38.49
CA ASP A 255 -9.83 3.01 37.85
C ASP A 255 -8.61 2.07 37.94
N CYS A 256 -7.39 2.62 37.83
CA CYS A 256 -6.15 1.87 38.00
C CYS A 256 -5.96 1.36 39.43
N ALA A 257 -6.42 2.12 40.44
CA ALA A 257 -6.34 1.75 41.84
C ALA A 257 -7.37 0.69 42.25
N GLN A 258 -8.40 0.44 41.43
CA GLN A 258 -9.38 -0.62 41.63
C GLN A 258 -8.92 -1.94 40.98
N PRO A 259 -9.42 -3.09 41.47
CA PRO A 259 -9.19 -4.38 40.82
C PRO A 259 -9.59 -4.35 39.34
N VAL A 260 -8.84 -5.07 38.52
CA VAL A 260 -9.12 -5.21 37.09
C VAL A 260 -10.48 -5.90 36.91
N VAL A 261 -11.48 -5.17 36.40
CA VAL A 261 -12.82 -5.72 36.16
C VAL A 261 -12.83 -6.75 35.03
N ASP A 262 -12.09 -6.46 33.95
CA ASP A 262 -11.96 -7.35 32.79
C ASP A 262 -10.54 -7.94 32.76
N THR A 263 -10.35 -9.00 33.53
CA THR A 263 -9.05 -9.67 33.70
C THR A 263 -8.57 -10.34 32.42
N ILE A 264 -9.49 -10.91 31.64
CA ILE A 264 -9.20 -11.57 30.37
C ILE A 264 -8.70 -10.54 29.36
N GLY A 265 -9.48 -9.49 29.09
CA GLY A 265 -9.10 -8.45 28.14
C GLY A 265 -7.83 -7.70 28.55
N TYR A 266 -7.60 -7.53 29.86
CA TYR A 266 -6.35 -6.92 30.35
C TYR A 266 -5.13 -7.82 30.12
N THR A 267 -5.29 -9.14 30.32
CA THR A 267 -4.21 -10.11 30.08
C THR A 267 -3.86 -10.16 28.60
N GLU A 268 -4.87 -10.25 27.72
CA GLU A 268 -4.68 -10.20 26.26
C GLU A 268 -4.00 -8.90 25.84
N PHE A 269 -4.43 -7.75 26.38
CA PHE A 269 -3.78 -6.47 26.14
C PHE A 269 -2.31 -6.46 26.59
N CYS A 270 -1.99 -7.07 27.73
CA CYS A 270 -0.60 -7.13 28.21
C CYS A 270 0.30 -7.99 27.34
N HIS A 271 -0.21 -9.10 26.78
CA HIS A 271 0.57 -9.98 25.89
C HIS A 271 1.12 -9.23 24.67
N GLU A 272 0.38 -8.25 24.12
CA GLU A 272 0.83 -7.41 23.00
C GLU A 272 2.18 -6.71 23.29
N TYR A 273 2.45 -6.39 24.56
CA TYR A 273 3.65 -5.65 24.97
C TYR A 273 4.72 -6.50 25.66
N LEU A 274 4.40 -7.74 26.04
CA LEU A 274 5.30 -8.65 26.77
C LEU A 274 5.91 -9.71 25.86
N ASP A 275 5.12 -10.31 24.99
CA ASP A 275 5.53 -11.52 24.27
C ASP A 275 6.22 -11.21 22.95
N HIS A 276 6.12 -9.95 22.47
CA HIS A 276 6.72 -9.44 21.23
C HIS A 276 6.68 -10.48 20.10
N GLU A 277 5.48 -10.83 19.63
CA GLU A 277 5.29 -11.91 18.65
C GLU A 277 6.21 -11.73 17.42
N THR A 278 7.18 -12.62 17.28
CA THR A 278 8.08 -12.70 16.13
C THR A 278 7.86 -14.00 15.37
N ALA A 279 7.83 -13.93 14.05
CA ALA A 279 7.83 -15.11 13.19
C ALA A 279 9.26 -15.70 13.09
N PRO A 280 9.42 -17.03 13.16
CA PRO A 280 10.71 -17.66 12.87
C PRO A 280 11.09 -17.43 11.40
N LEU A 281 12.39 -17.29 11.13
CA LEU A 281 12.87 -17.24 9.75
C LEU A 281 12.66 -18.61 9.08
N PRO A 282 12.08 -18.66 7.86
CA PRO A 282 11.94 -19.90 7.11
C PRO A 282 13.30 -20.46 6.72
N VAL A 283 13.43 -21.78 6.72
CA VAL A 283 14.58 -22.49 6.16
C VAL A 283 14.27 -22.85 4.71
N SER A 284 15.18 -22.51 3.80
CA SER A 284 15.07 -22.87 2.38
C SER A 284 15.30 -24.36 2.14
N THR A 285 14.90 -24.87 0.97
CA THR A 285 15.25 -26.23 0.51
C THR A 285 16.75 -26.49 0.48
N ALA A 286 17.57 -25.45 0.35
CA ALA A 286 19.03 -25.52 0.38
C ALA A 286 19.62 -25.58 1.81
N GLY A 287 18.77 -25.55 2.87
CA GLY A 287 19.19 -25.72 4.26
C GLY A 287 19.66 -24.46 4.97
N GLY A 288 19.51 -23.27 4.36
CA GLY A 288 19.86 -21.98 4.97
C GLY A 288 18.64 -21.11 5.32
N ASP A 289 18.77 -20.30 6.37
CA ASP A 289 17.76 -19.31 6.79
C ASP A 289 17.53 -18.25 5.71
N ILE A 290 16.26 -18.06 5.35
CA ILE A 290 15.85 -17.07 4.36
C ILE A 290 15.92 -15.68 4.98
N GLN A 291 16.82 -14.87 4.44
CA GLN A 291 17.00 -13.49 4.88
C GLN A 291 15.87 -12.61 4.31
N ILE A 292 15.09 -11.99 5.19
CA ILE A 292 14.00 -11.08 4.82
C ILE A 292 14.47 -9.63 4.62
N GLY A 293 15.70 -9.32 5.03
CA GLY A 293 16.20 -7.94 5.16
C GLY A 293 16.21 -7.11 3.88
N SER A 294 16.14 -7.73 2.70
CA SER A 294 16.07 -7.08 1.39
C SER A 294 14.65 -7.04 0.78
N LEU A 295 13.67 -7.68 1.43
CA LEU A 295 12.31 -7.80 0.92
C LEU A 295 11.49 -6.52 1.15
N ASP A 296 10.38 -6.43 0.42
CA ASP A 296 9.24 -5.57 0.74
C ASP A 296 8.49 -6.10 1.98
N PRO A 297 7.95 -5.23 2.85
CA PRO A 297 7.16 -5.65 4.02
C PRO A 297 6.09 -6.71 3.73
N ARG A 298 5.33 -6.59 2.65
CA ARG A 298 4.25 -7.54 2.31
C ARG A 298 4.79 -8.87 1.81
N ILE A 299 5.94 -8.85 1.14
CA ILE A 299 6.60 -10.04 0.61
C ILE A 299 7.27 -10.78 1.77
N SER A 300 7.93 -10.05 2.67
CA SER A 300 8.43 -10.58 3.95
C SER A 300 7.33 -11.27 4.75
N GLU A 301 6.20 -10.60 4.95
CA GLU A 301 5.08 -11.14 5.72
C GLU A 301 4.56 -12.45 5.10
N LEU A 302 4.46 -12.52 3.77
CA LEU A 302 4.10 -13.74 3.06
C LEU A 302 5.16 -14.83 3.28
N ILE A 303 6.44 -14.54 3.06
CA ILE A 303 7.55 -15.49 3.20
C ILE A 303 7.63 -16.07 4.61
N LEU A 304 7.52 -15.23 5.65
CA LEU A 304 7.48 -15.66 7.04
C LEU A 304 6.25 -16.53 7.34
N GLN A 305 5.07 -16.19 6.80
CA GLN A 305 3.91 -17.07 6.88
C GLN A 305 4.19 -18.43 6.25
N LEU A 306 4.81 -18.48 5.06
CA LEU A 306 5.13 -19.72 4.34
C LEU A 306 5.99 -20.69 5.17
N GLY A 307 6.93 -20.18 5.97
CA GLY A 307 7.81 -20.99 6.81
C GLY A 307 7.25 -21.41 8.15
N ASN A 308 6.26 -20.69 8.70
CA ASN A 308 5.76 -20.94 10.05
C ASN A 308 4.67 -22.04 10.03
N GLN A 309 5.10 -23.31 10.08
CA GLN A 309 4.24 -24.49 9.90
C GLN A 309 3.46 -24.91 11.15
N ASP A 310 4.04 -24.76 12.36
CA ASP A 310 3.46 -25.29 13.60
C ASP A 310 2.18 -24.55 14.04
N ILE A 311 2.07 -23.26 13.72
CA ILE A 311 0.88 -22.44 14.04
C ILE A 311 -0.25 -22.68 13.00
N ARG A 312 -0.02 -23.45 11.92
CA ARG A 312 -1.00 -23.67 10.83
C ARG A 312 -2.09 -24.68 11.15
N ALA A 313 -1.82 -25.63 12.05
CA ALA A 313 -2.75 -26.72 12.34
C ALA A 313 -4.15 -26.24 12.77
N ASN A 314 -4.25 -24.99 13.26
CA ASN A 314 -5.47 -24.39 13.78
C ASN A 314 -5.96 -23.15 13.02
N ASP A 315 -5.36 -22.75 11.89
CA ASP A 315 -5.81 -21.54 11.16
C ASP A 315 -6.70 -21.86 9.95
N PRO A 316 -8.01 -21.57 10.02
CA PRO A 316 -8.93 -21.84 8.92
C PRO A 316 -8.73 -20.94 7.69
N ASN A 317 -7.88 -19.91 7.77
CA ASN A 317 -7.71 -18.91 6.71
C ASN A 317 -6.47 -19.14 5.84
N GLY A 318 -5.53 -20.01 6.27
CA GLY A 318 -4.31 -20.33 5.52
C GLY A 318 -3.37 -19.14 5.31
N ASP A 319 -2.47 -19.27 4.33
CA ASP A 319 -1.51 -18.21 3.97
C ASP A 319 -2.21 -17.05 3.25
N MET A 320 -1.88 -15.82 3.62
CA MET A 320 -2.56 -14.64 3.08
C MET A 320 -1.62 -13.49 2.72
N ILE A 321 -2.08 -12.67 1.77
CA ILE A 321 -1.41 -11.43 1.40
C ILE A 321 -2.44 -10.31 1.22
N PHE A 322 -2.13 -9.18 1.84
CA PHE A 322 -2.91 -7.95 1.76
C PHE A 322 -2.29 -7.00 0.73
N LEU A 323 -2.88 -6.97 -0.47
CA LEU A 323 -2.45 -6.08 -1.54
C LEU A 323 -2.91 -4.65 -1.22
N PRO A 324 -2.07 -3.63 -1.46
CA PRO A 324 -2.45 -2.26 -1.12
C PRO A 324 -3.63 -1.78 -1.98
N ILE A 325 -4.49 -0.96 -1.38
CA ILE A 325 -5.54 -0.27 -2.12
C ILE A 325 -4.88 0.70 -3.09
N LEU A 326 -5.21 0.56 -4.37
CA LEU A 326 -4.74 1.43 -5.44
C LEU A 326 -5.71 2.61 -5.61
N LEU A 327 -5.22 3.72 -6.15
CA LEU A 327 -6.09 4.78 -6.65
C LEU A 327 -6.75 4.29 -7.94
N GLU A 328 -7.90 3.63 -7.81
CA GLU A 328 -8.58 2.94 -8.90
C GLU A 328 -10.09 3.24 -8.93
N SER A 329 -10.76 2.97 -10.05
CA SER A 329 -12.21 3.15 -10.12
C SER A 329 -12.96 2.11 -9.26
N PRO A 330 -13.77 2.52 -8.26
CA PRO A 330 -14.56 1.59 -7.45
C PRO A 330 -15.74 0.98 -8.22
N SER A 331 -16.12 1.51 -9.38
CA SER A 331 -17.19 0.95 -10.23
C SER A 331 -16.72 -0.19 -11.14
N ARG A 332 -15.41 -0.41 -11.26
CA ARG A 332 -14.79 -1.50 -12.03
C ARG A 332 -14.33 -2.64 -11.11
N GLY A 333 -13.94 -3.77 -11.70
CA GLY A 333 -13.21 -4.83 -10.99
C GLY A 333 -11.89 -4.30 -10.38
N SER A 334 -11.28 -5.06 -9.48
CA SER A 334 -9.99 -4.70 -8.89
C SER A 334 -8.89 -4.62 -9.95
N ALA A 335 -8.04 -3.60 -9.93
CA ALA A 335 -6.87 -3.45 -10.81
C ALA A 335 -5.83 -4.57 -10.62
N TRP A 336 -5.88 -5.27 -9.48
CA TRP A 336 -5.07 -6.45 -9.20
C TRP A 336 -5.48 -7.70 -9.99
N GLU A 337 -6.63 -7.67 -10.68
CA GLU A 337 -7.20 -8.82 -11.34
C GLU A 337 -6.30 -9.39 -12.42
N GLN A 338 -5.92 -8.57 -13.39
CA GLN A 338 -5.26 -9.03 -14.61
C GLN A 338 -3.80 -9.45 -14.39
N SER A 339 -3.19 -8.99 -13.31
CA SER A 339 -1.84 -9.38 -12.89
C SER A 339 -1.80 -10.62 -11.97
N THR A 340 -2.96 -11.26 -11.71
CA THR A 340 -3.03 -12.50 -10.91
C THR A 340 -2.10 -13.61 -11.42
N PRO A 341 -1.98 -13.89 -12.73
CA PRO A 341 -1.13 -14.98 -13.20
C PRO A 341 0.37 -14.79 -12.88
N ILE A 342 0.84 -13.53 -12.82
CA ILE A 342 2.22 -13.20 -12.41
C ILE A 342 2.43 -13.56 -10.94
N ARG A 343 1.49 -13.18 -10.07
CA ARG A 343 1.55 -13.50 -8.63
C ARG A 343 1.36 -15.00 -8.37
N GLN A 344 0.53 -15.68 -9.16
CA GLN A 344 0.38 -17.14 -9.10
C GLN A 344 1.70 -17.85 -9.35
N LEU A 345 2.46 -17.42 -10.38
CA LEU A 345 3.80 -17.93 -10.63
C LEU A 345 4.73 -17.64 -9.44
N ALA A 346 4.70 -16.41 -8.91
CA ALA A 346 5.51 -16.01 -7.76
C ALA A 346 5.24 -16.87 -6.52
N TYR A 347 3.97 -17.09 -6.15
CA TYR A 347 3.59 -17.94 -5.01
C TYR A 347 3.98 -19.40 -5.22
N THR A 348 3.88 -19.89 -6.46
CA THR A 348 4.31 -21.25 -6.79
C THR A 348 5.82 -21.42 -6.57
N ILE A 349 6.63 -20.47 -7.03
CA ILE A 349 8.08 -20.47 -6.82
C ILE A 349 8.41 -20.33 -5.32
N ALA A 350 7.71 -19.47 -4.59
CA ALA A 350 7.90 -19.33 -3.14
C ALA A 350 7.71 -20.66 -2.41
N ARG A 351 6.76 -21.48 -2.86
CA ARG A 351 6.52 -22.82 -2.31
C ARG A 351 7.58 -23.84 -2.69
N TRP A 352 8.28 -23.66 -3.80
CA TRP A 352 9.48 -24.48 -4.11
C TRP A 352 10.61 -24.16 -3.15
N ILE A 353 10.82 -22.88 -2.86
CA ILE A 353 11.87 -22.40 -1.94
C ILE A 353 11.55 -22.80 -0.49
N ILE A 354 10.27 -22.71 -0.10
CA ILE A 354 9.76 -22.97 1.25
C ILE A 354 8.64 -24.03 1.17
N PRO A 355 9.00 -25.33 1.11
CA PRO A 355 8.03 -26.41 1.01
C PRO A 355 7.05 -26.39 2.19
N GLY A 356 5.80 -26.74 1.92
CA GLY A 356 4.75 -26.78 2.93
C GLY A 356 3.43 -27.30 2.36
N PRO A 357 2.45 -27.62 3.22
CA PRO A 357 1.21 -28.29 2.81
C PRO A 357 0.22 -27.37 2.09
N SER A 358 0.40 -26.04 2.18
CA SER A 358 -0.53 -25.08 1.60
C SER A 358 -0.31 -24.92 0.10
N SER A 359 -1.37 -25.20 -0.66
CA SER A 359 -1.44 -25.09 -2.12
C SER A 359 -2.14 -23.82 -2.60
N THR A 360 -2.55 -22.93 -1.68
CA THR A 360 -3.32 -21.72 -2.00
C THR A 360 -2.88 -20.52 -1.18
N ILE A 361 -2.91 -19.33 -1.79
CA ILE A 361 -2.74 -18.05 -1.09
C ILE A 361 -4.06 -17.28 -1.15
N GLN A 362 -4.47 -16.70 -0.03
CA GLN A 362 -5.64 -15.81 0.05
C GLN A 362 -5.22 -14.36 -0.24
N GLU A 363 -5.66 -13.82 -1.37
CA GLU A 363 -5.43 -12.42 -1.73
C GLU A 363 -6.56 -11.51 -1.27
N TYR A 364 -6.22 -10.55 -0.42
CA TYR A 364 -7.10 -9.45 -0.04
C TYR A 364 -6.77 -8.25 -0.92
N ARG A 365 -7.58 -8.04 -1.96
CA ARG A 365 -7.43 -6.96 -2.96
C ARG A 365 -8.25 -5.73 -2.58
N ARG A 366 -9.57 -5.88 -2.57
CA ARG A 366 -10.55 -4.92 -2.06
C ARG A 366 -11.37 -5.59 -0.97
N VAL A 367 -11.30 -5.06 0.25
CA VAL A 367 -12.05 -5.58 1.40
C VAL A 367 -13.23 -4.66 1.66
N ASN A 368 -14.45 -5.18 1.48
CA ASN A 368 -15.68 -4.42 1.73
C ASN A 368 -16.21 -4.61 3.16
N THR A 369 -15.96 -5.78 3.75
CA THR A 369 -16.42 -6.13 5.10
C THR A 369 -15.31 -6.83 5.88
N ASN A 370 -15.36 -6.76 7.21
CA ASN A 370 -14.36 -7.37 8.09
C ASN A 370 -14.40 -8.91 8.10
N VAL A 371 -15.45 -9.51 7.52
CA VAL A 371 -15.65 -10.97 7.44
C VAL A 371 -15.42 -11.54 6.03
N GLN A 372 -15.04 -10.69 5.06
CA GLN A 372 -14.83 -11.11 3.68
C GLN A 372 -13.68 -12.12 3.59
N LYS A 373 -13.88 -13.21 2.85
CA LYS A 373 -12.79 -14.14 2.49
C LYS A 373 -11.93 -13.55 1.37
N GLY A 374 -10.62 -13.77 1.44
CA GLY A 374 -9.70 -13.43 0.36
C GLY A 374 -10.03 -14.21 -0.92
N ARG A 375 -9.52 -13.73 -2.05
CA ARG A 375 -9.58 -14.49 -3.30
C ARG A 375 -8.50 -15.56 -3.30
N GLN A 376 -8.90 -16.80 -3.55
CA GLN A 376 -7.95 -17.91 -3.60
C GLN A 376 -7.14 -17.87 -4.91
N VAL A 377 -5.82 -17.96 -4.77
CA VAL A 377 -4.89 -18.19 -5.87
C VAL A 377 -4.23 -19.55 -5.65
N HIS A 378 -4.57 -20.51 -6.51
CA HIS A 378 -4.03 -21.86 -6.45
C HIS A 378 -2.62 -21.90 -7.06
N MET A 379 -1.70 -22.56 -6.39
CA MET A 379 -0.36 -22.81 -6.92
C MET A 379 -0.43 -23.73 -8.14
N LEU A 380 0.51 -23.55 -9.07
CA LEU A 380 0.58 -24.35 -10.29
C LEU A 380 1.36 -25.65 -10.05
N PRO A 381 1.04 -26.74 -10.77
CA PRO A 381 1.95 -27.88 -10.89
C PRO A 381 3.33 -27.43 -11.41
N LYS A 382 4.41 -28.12 -10.99
CA LYS A 382 5.79 -27.72 -11.29
C LYS A 382 6.05 -27.51 -12.78
N GLU A 383 5.57 -28.42 -13.62
CA GLU A 383 5.73 -28.32 -15.09
C GLU A 383 4.94 -27.16 -15.70
N ALA A 384 3.69 -26.95 -15.27
CA ALA A 384 2.87 -25.82 -15.75
C ALA A 384 3.49 -24.46 -15.37
N ALA A 385 4.11 -24.37 -14.19
CA ALA A 385 4.82 -23.17 -13.77
C ALA A 385 6.08 -22.91 -14.60
N LYS A 386 6.86 -23.96 -14.93
CA LYS A 386 8.02 -23.85 -15.82
C LYS A 386 7.61 -23.38 -17.22
N THR A 387 6.55 -23.97 -17.80
CA THR A 387 6.01 -23.53 -19.09
C THR A 387 5.58 -22.06 -19.04
N ARG A 388 4.79 -21.68 -18.03
CA ARG A 388 4.37 -20.28 -17.85
C ARG A 388 5.55 -19.31 -17.74
N ALA A 389 6.62 -19.70 -17.06
CA ALA A 389 7.82 -18.89 -16.92
C ALA A 389 8.60 -18.78 -18.25
N GLN A 390 8.67 -19.87 -19.02
CA GLN A 390 9.26 -19.86 -20.37
C GLN A 390 8.47 -18.94 -21.30
N ASP A 391 7.15 -19.07 -21.33
CA ASP A 391 6.26 -18.22 -22.15
C ASP A 391 6.43 -16.74 -21.78
N LEU A 392 6.48 -16.44 -20.49
CA LEU A 392 6.73 -15.09 -20.00
C LEU A 392 8.10 -14.56 -20.42
N THR A 393 9.15 -15.39 -20.33
CA THR A 393 10.51 -15.01 -20.74
C THR A 393 10.59 -14.72 -22.23
N SER A 394 9.95 -15.56 -23.06
CA SER A 394 9.86 -15.35 -24.52
C SER A 394 9.15 -14.04 -24.84
N LEU A 395 7.98 -13.80 -24.23
CA LEU A 395 7.23 -12.56 -24.43
C LEU A 395 8.03 -11.32 -24.02
N MET A 396 8.67 -11.36 -22.85
CA MET A 396 9.54 -10.26 -22.39
C MET A 396 10.68 -10.00 -23.37
N SER A 397 11.26 -11.06 -23.97
CA SER A 397 12.37 -10.94 -24.92
C SER A 397 11.92 -10.33 -26.24
N GLU A 398 10.76 -10.74 -26.74
CA GLU A 398 10.15 -10.18 -27.95
C GLU A 398 9.78 -8.71 -27.79
N VAL A 399 9.12 -8.34 -26.68
CA VAL A 399 8.78 -6.94 -26.39
C VAL A 399 10.04 -6.07 -26.29
N LYS A 400 11.09 -6.57 -25.63
CA LYS A 400 12.36 -5.85 -25.50
C LYS A 400 13.07 -5.66 -26.85
N ALA A 401 12.98 -6.65 -27.74
CA ALA A 401 13.58 -6.57 -29.08
C ALA A 401 12.90 -5.50 -29.94
N GLU A 402 11.57 -5.34 -29.84
CA GLU A 402 10.82 -4.36 -30.63
C GLU A 402 11.02 -2.90 -30.20
N LEU A 403 11.39 -2.67 -28.95
CA LEU A 403 11.44 -1.32 -28.35
C LEU A 403 12.87 -0.80 -28.15
N GLU A 404 13.85 -1.43 -28.82
CA GLU A 404 15.24 -0.98 -29.07
C GLU A 404 15.95 -0.19 -27.95
N GLY A 405 15.65 -0.45 -26.67
CA GLY A 405 16.40 0.07 -25.52
C GLY A 405 15.65 0.97 -24.55
N ASP A 406 14.39 1.35 -24.81
CA ASP A 406 13.57 2.03 -23.78
C ASP A 406 12.97 0.99 -22.81
N ALA A 407 13.67 0.78 -21.69
CA ALA A 407 13.25 -0.18 -20.68
C ALA A 407 11.86 0.14 -20.09
N ILE A 408 11.55 1.42 -19.86
CA ILE A 408 10.27 1.83 -19.24
C ILE A 408 9.13 1.53 -20.21
N GLN A 409 9.28 1.92 -21.48
CA GLN A 409 8.28 1.61 -22.52
C GLN A 409 8.13 0.11 -22.73
N ALA A 410 9.23 -0.66 -22.70
CA ALA A 410 9.17 -2.11 -22.81
C ALA A 410 8.36 -2.75 -21.67
N TRP A 411 8.54 -2.29 -20.44
CA TRP A 411 7.75 -2.77 -19.31
C TRP A 411 6.28 -2.35 -19.37
N GLN A 412 5.99 -1.12 -19.81
CA GLN A 412 4.61 -0.69 -20.05
C GLN A 412 3.95 -1.55 -21.12
N MET A 413 4.60 -1.72 -22.28
CA MET A 413 4.11 -2.56 -23.38
C MET A 413 3.88 -4.00 -22.93
N LEU A 414 4.81 -4.60 -22.20
CA LEU A 414 4.67 -5.95 -21.64
C LEU A 414 3.42 -6.08 -20.78
N CYS A 415 3.17 -5.12 -19.88
CA CYS A 415 1.99 -5.13 -19.02
C CYS A 415 0.69 -5.04 -19.84
N LEU A 416 0.68 -4.23 -20.91
CA LEU A 416 -0.47 -4.12 -21.82
C LEU A 416 -0.71 -5.42 -22.57
N THR A 417 0.33 -6.02 -23.15
CA THR A 417 0.22 -7.28 -23.87
C THR A 417 -0.30 -8.40 -22.97
N LEU A 418 0.17 -8.49 -21.72
CA LEU A 418 -0.30 -9.46 -20.74
C LEU A 418 -1.76 -9.24 -20.33
N ASP A 419 -2.19 -7.99 -20.08
CA ASP A 419 -3.59 -7.66 -19.77
C ASP A 419 -4.51 -8.07 -20.93
N ILE A 420 -4.14 -7.69 -22.16
CA ILE A 420 -4.93 -7.95 -23.37
C ILE A 420 -5.04 -9.45 -23.63
N SER A 421 -3.92 -10.19 -23.55
CA SER A 421 -3.91 -11.66 -23.69
C SER A 421 -4.82 -12.32 -22.65
N HIS A 422 -4.68 -11.92 -21.38
CA HIS A 422 -5.47 -12.50 -20.30
C HIS A 422 -6.98 -12.21 -20.44
N CYS A 423 -7.35 -10.96 -20.78
CA CYS A 423 -8.75 -10.62 -21.04
C CYS A 423 -9.32 -11.44 -22.20
N ARG A 424 -8.54 -11.67 -23.26
CA ARG A 424 -8.94 -12.49 -24.40
C ARG A 424 -9.16 -13.96 -24.04
N GLU A 425 -8.23 -14.57 -23.29
CA GLU A 425 -8.37 -15.94 -22.79
C GLU A 425 -9.66 -16.12 -21.96
N GLU A 426 -10.06 -15.09 -21.23
CA GLU A 426 -11.28 -15.04 -20.43
C GLU A 426 -12.54 -14.64 -21.21
N GLY A 427 -12.44 -14.39 -22.53
CA GLY A 427 -13.56 -13.93 -23.36
C GLY A 427 -14.07 -12.52 -23.01
N LYS A 428 -13.23 -11.69 -22.38
CA LYS A 428 -13.55 -10.34 -21.91
C LYS A 428 -12.89 -9.28 -22.80
N LYS A 429 -13.50 -8.09 -22.85
CA LYS A 429 -12.87 -6.92 -23.48
C LYS A 429 -11.82 -6.32 -22.55
N SER A 430 -10.61 -6.06 -23.07
CA SER A 430 -9.55 -5.40 -22.31
C SER A 430 -9.82 -3.90 -22.15
N HIS A 431 -9.72 -3.43 -20.91
CA HIS A 431 -9.77 -1.99 -20.60
C HIS A 431 -8.53 -1.27 -21.13
N ALA A 432 -7.36 -1.91 -21.05
CA ALA A 432 -6.11 -1.37 -21.59
C ALA A 432 -6.21 -1.13 -23.11
N LEU A 433 -6.74 -2.10 -23.86
CA LEU A 433 -6.94 -1.96 -25.30
C LEU A 433 -7.90 -0.79 -25.62
N GLN A 434 -9.01 -0.69 -24.90
CA GLN A 434 -9.96 0.41 -25.08
C GLN A 434 -9.31 1.78 -24.85
N ILE A 435 -8.45 1.91 -23.85
CA ILE A 435 -7.76 3.18 -23.54
C ILE A 435 -6.74 3.53 -24.63
N LEU A 436 -5.99 2.53 -25.13
CA LEU A 436 -5.05 2.71 -26.23
C LEU A 436 -5.74 3.26 -27.49
N GLU A 437 -6.88 2.68 -27.88
CA GLU A 437 -7.68 3.10 -29.04
C GLU A 437 -8.30 4.51 -28.87
N GLN A 438 -8.53 4.95 -27.63
CA GLN A 438 -9.21 6.23 -27.34
C GLN A 438 -8.25 7.41 -27.12
N CYS A 439 -7.07 7.17 -26.56
CA CYS A 439 -6.16 8.24 -26.12
C CYS A 439 -5.30 8.84 -27.24
N SER A 440 -5.12 8.13 -28.36
CA SER A 440 -4.36 8.60 -29.52
C SER A 440 -4.95 9.86 -30.18
N GLN A 441 -6.21 10.21 -29.87
CA GLN A 441 -6.95 11.28 -30.54
C GLN A 441 -7.05 12.59 -29.72
N GLN A 442 -6.53 12.66 -28.49
CA GLN A 442 -6.81 13.79 -27.58
C GLN A 442 -5.58 14.66 -27.26
N THR A 443 -5.65 15.93 -27.66
CA THR A 443 -4.70 16.98 -27.27
C THR A 443 -5.14 17.63 -25.97
N THR A 444 -4.39 17.40 -24.89
CA THR A 444 -4.57 17.96 -23.52
C THR A 444 -5.93 17.73 -22.83
N LEU A 445 -5.92 16.85 -21.84
CA LEU A 445 -7.10 16.55 -21.02
C LEU A 445 -7.38 17.66 -20.00
N LYS A 446 -8.61 18.22 -20.03
CA LYS A 446 -9.10 19.14 -18.97
C LYS A 446 -9.34 18.42 -17.64
N ARG A 447 -9.61 17.12 -17.68
CA ARG A 447 -9.82 16.23 -16.52
C ARG A 447 -9.24 14.85 -16.82
N ILE A 448 -8.68 14.23 -15.79
CA ILE A 448 -8.26 12.83 -15.82
C ILE A 448 -9.44 11.98 -15.37
N SER A 449 -10.01 11.19 -16.28
CA SER A 449 -11.18 10.35 -16.01
C SER A 449 -10.84 9.17 -15.09
N TRP A 450 -11.85 8.61 -14.44
CA TRP A 450 -11.70 7.37 -13.65
C TRP A 450 -11.25 6.17 -14.48
N ASP A 451 -11.48 6.19 -15.80
CA ASP A 451 -11.02 5.15 -16.71
C ASP A 451 -9.50 5.21 -16.90
N ILE A 452 -8.93 6.40 -17.05
CA ILE A 452 -7.47 6.59 -17.10
C ILE A 452 -6.85 6.25 -15.73
N ILE A 453 -7.47 6.72 -14.64
CA ILE A 453 -7.00 6.42 -13.27
C ILE A 453 -6.97 4.90 -13.03
N HIS A 454 -8.03 4.19 -13.43
CA HIS A 454 -8.08 2.74 -13.29
C HIS A 454 -7.04 2.03 -14.16
N PHE A 455 -6.82 2.50 -15.38
CA PHE A 455 -5.78 1.96 -16.26
C PHE A 455 -4.38 2.10 -15.66
N VAL A 456 -4.04 3.26 -15.11
CA VAL A 456 -2.76 3.48 -14.41
C VAL A 456 -2.65 2.57 -13.19
N ALA A 457 -3.74 2.37 -12.44
CA ALA A 457 -3.76 1.40 -11.34
C ALA A 457 -3.50 -0.04 -11.80
N GLN A 458 -4.00 -0.45 -12.98
CA GLN A 458 -3.71 -1.79 -13.53
C GLN A 458 -2.22 -1.93 -13.88
N LEU A 459 -1.60 -0.90 -14.46
CA LEU A 459 -0.16 -0.89 -14.72
C LEU A 459 0.64 -0.97 -13.42
N GLN A 460 0.29 -0.18 -12.41
CA GLN A 460 0.92 -0.23 -11.09
C GLN A 460 0.77 -1.60 -10.42
N ALA A 461 -0.41 -2.24 -10.54
CA ALA A 461 -0.65 -3.59 -10.04
C ALA A 461 0.23 -4.64 -10.75
N ALA A 462 0.41 -4.52 -12.06
CA ALA A 462 1.27 -5.40 -12.86
C ALA A 462 2.74 -5.24 -12.48
N TYR A 463 3.25 -4.01 -12.43
CA TYR A 463 4.62 -3.70 -11.99
C TYR A 463 4.90 -4.23 -10.58
N TYR A 464 3.99 -4.02 -9.64
CA TYR A 464 4.15 -4.55 -8.29
C TYR A 464 4.08 -6.08 -8.24
N SER A 465 3.27 -6.71 -9.11
CA SER A 465 3.23 -8.17 -9.22
C SER A 465 4.55 -8.74 -9.76
N PHE A 466 5.19 -8.05 -10.70
CA PHE A 466 6.55 -8.38 -11.14
C PHE A 466 7.59 -8.15 -10.04
N ARG A 467 7.43 -7.12 -9.21
CA ARG A 467 8.28 -6.92 -8.03
C ARG A 467 8.16 -8.08 -7.05
N ILE A 468 6.94 -8.58 -6.79
CA ILE A 468 6.72 -9.79 -5.98
C ILE A 468 7.48 -10.98 -6.58
N LEU A 469 7.34 -11.22 -7.88
CA LEU A 469 8.04 -12.30 -8.57
C LEU A 469 9.57 -12.14 -8.48
N LYS A 470 10.11 -10.95 -8.77
CA LYS A 470 11.54 -10.61 -8.71
C LYS A 470 12.13 -10.90 -7.33
N GLN A 471 11.49 -10.40 -6.28
CA GLN A 471 12.01 -10.56 -4.92
C GLN A 471 11.95 -12.02 -4.47
N ILE A 472 10.87 -12.73 -4.74
CA ILE A 472 10.76 -14.17 -4.41
C ILE A 472 11.80 -14.99 -5.16
N MET A 473 11.99 -14.74 -6.46
CA MET A 473 13.02 -15.45 -7.25
C MET A 473 14.44 -15.18 -6.73
N SER A 474 14.68 -14.01 -6.15
CA SER A 474 15.98 -13.65 -5.56
C SER A 474 16.26 -14.39 -4.24
N LEU A 475 15.30 -15.14 -3.70
CA LEU A 475 15.49 -16.01 -2.53
C LEU A 475 15.92 -17.44 -2.90
N SER A 476 15.86 -17.82 -4.19
CA SER A 476 16.15 -19.18 -4.66
C SER A 476 17.65 -19.40 -4.87
N ALA A 477 18.17 -20.59 -4.52
CA ALA A 477 19.52 -21.01 -4.88
C ALA A 477 19.61 -21.31 -6.39
N ALA A 478 20.75 -20.98 -7.00
CA ALA A 478 20.95 -20.91 -8.46
C ALA A 478 20.51 -22.14 -9.29
N GLU A 479 20.40 -23.34 -8.71
CA GLU A 479 20.07 -24.58 -9.45
C GLU A 479 18.58 -24.81 -9.70
N GLU A 480 17.65 -24.13 -9.00
CA GLU A 480 16.21 -24.16 -9.31
C GLU A 480 15.73 -22.92 -10.08
N THR A 481 16.66 -22.02 -10.39
CA THR A 481 16.33 -20.72 -10.95
C THR A 481 16.08 -20.83 -12.44
N MET A 482 14.93 -20.32 -12.88
CA MET A 482 14.67 -19.98 -14.27
C MET A 482 15.52 -18.73 -14.56
N PRO A 483 16.79 -18.89 -14.98
CA PRO A 483 17.81 -17.85 -14.80
C PRO A 483 17.61 -16.72 -15.81
N GLN A 484 17.08 -17.07 -16.98
CA GLN A 484 16.65 -16.14 -18.00
C GLN A 484 15.57 -15.21 -17.43
N LEU A 485 14.48 -15.76 -16.85
CA LEU A 485 13.43 -14.95 -16.24
C LEU A 485 13.96 -14.05 -15.13
N HIS A 486 14.83 -14.57 -14.25
CA HIS A 486 15.45 -13.76 -13.19
C HIS A 486 16.26 -12.59 -13.76
N SER A 487 17.11 -12.87 -14.76
CA SER A 487 17.89 -11.85 -15.46
C SER A 487 17.01 -10.78 -16.11
N MET A 488 15.87 -11.14 -16.69
CA MET A 488 14.93 -10.16 -17.25
C MET A 488 14.31 -9.30 -16.15
N LEU A 489 13.90 -9.90 -15.03
CA LEU A 489 13.34 -9.20 -13.87
C LEU A 489 14.33 -8.25 -13.20
N CYS A 490 15.64 -8.46 -13.32
CA CYS A 490 16.65 -7.51 -12.83
C CYS A 490 16.47 -6.12 -13.45
N SER A 491 15.99 -6.04 -14.70
CA SER A 491 15.71 -4.78 -15.41
C SER A 491 14.37 -4.11 -15.03
N LEU A 492 13.58 -4.69 -14.12
CA LEU A 492 12.34 -4.08 -13.63
C LEU A 492 12.64 -2.71 -12.99
N PRO A 493 11.95 -1.63 -13.40
CA PRO A 493 12.13 -0.30 -12.83
C PRO A 493 11.91 -0.26 -11.32
N SER A 494 12.58 0.67 -10.67
CA SER A 494 12.42 0.91 -9.23
C SER A 494 11.02 1.45 -8.92
N LEU A 495 10.61 1.46 -7.64
CA LEU A 495 9.33 2.06 -7.25
C LEU A 495 9.24 3.55 -7.61
N ALA A 496 10.36 4.27 -7.64
CA ALA A 496 10.42 5.67 -8.07
C ALA A 496 10.01 5.86 -9.54
N GLU A 497 10.22 4.86 -10.38
CA GLU A 497 9.96 4.86 -11.82
C GLU A 497 8.65 4.13 -12.18
N PHE A 498 7.85 3.74 -11.18
CA PHE A 498 6.55 3.13 -11.44
C PHE A 498 5.65 4.09 -12.22
N PRO A 499 4.73 3.55 -13.05
CA PRO A 499 3.88 4.37 -13.90
C PRO A 499 3.04 5.34 -13.05
N THR A 500 3.17 6.63 -13.37
CA THR A 500 2.31 7.70 -12.86
C THR A 500 1.25 8.03 -13.91
N ILE A 501 0.30 8.88 -13.56
CA ILE A 501 -0.70 9.36 -14.52
C ILE A 501 -0.01 10.17 -15.61
N GLU A 502 0.96 11.02 -15.25
CA GLU A 502 1.70 11.84 -16.22
C GLU A 502 2.53 10.98 -17.17
N SER A 503 3.35 10.06 -16.63
CA SER A 503 4.23 9.23 -17.47
C SER A 503 3.44 8.26 -18.34
N THR A 504 2.29 7.78 -17.88
CA THR A 504 1.40 6.94 -18.69
C THR A 504 0.73 7.74 -19.80
N LEU A 505 0.27 8.96 -19.53
CA LEU A 505 -0.30 9.82 -20.56
C LEU A 505 0.74 10.27 -21.59
N GLU A 506 1.97 10.53 -21.14
CA GLU A 506 3.10 10.81 -22.04
C GLU A 506 3.41 9.61 -22.92
N PHE A 507 3.49 8.41 -22.33
CA PHE A 507 3.63 7.15 -23.07
C PHE A 507 2.54 7.00 -24.14
N LEU A 508 1.26 7.17 -23.76
CA LEU A 508 0.13 7.06 -24.70
C LEU A 508 0.16 8.10 -25.82
N ARG A 509 0.75 9.28 -25.58
CA ARG A 509 0.86 10.37 -26.57
C ARG A 509 2.04 10.20 -27.52
N ASN A 510 3.16 9.71 -27.00
CA ASN A 510 4.40 9.55 -27.74
C ASN A 510 4.45 8.21 -28.48
N SER A 511 3.66 7.24 -28.06
CA SER A 511 3.51 5.96 -28.76
C SER A 511 2.77 6.18 -30.08
N ASP A 512 3.37 5.76 -31.19
CA ASP A 512 2.62 5.57 -32.43
C ASP A 512 1.60 4.46 -32.18
N GLU A 513 0.32 4.83 -32.14
CA GLU A 513 -0.80 3.91 -31.91
C GLU A 513 -0.74 2.73 -32.90
N ALA A 514 -0.45 3.01 -34.18
CA ALA A 514 -0.38 1.99 -35.21
C ALA A 514 0.79 1.04 -34.96
N GLN A 515 1.93 1.54 -34.49
CA GLN A 515 3.08 0.70 -34.11
C GLN A 515 2.78 -0.13 -32.85
N SER A 516 2.20 0.48 -31.82
CA SER A 516 1.86 -0.19 -30.57
C SER A 516 0.84 -1.31 -30.77
N LEU A 517 -0.23 -1.02 -31.51
CA LEU A 517 -1.24 -2.02 -31.89
C LEU A 517 -0.64 -3.08 -32.80
N LYS A 518 0.27 -2.74 -33.72
CA LYS A 518 0.96 -3.73 -34.55
C LYS A 518 1.83 -4.68 -33.72
N ILE A 519 2.57 -4.17 -32.75
CA ILE A 519 3.36 -4.99 -31.81
C ILE A 519 2.41 -5.90 -31.02
N ILE A 520 1.36 -5.35 -30.41
CA ILE A 520 0.38 -6.13 -29.64
C ILE A 520 -0.31 -7.19 -30.52
N THR A 521 -0.73 -6.85 -31.74
CA THR A 521 -1.42 -7.78 -32.66
C THR A 521 -0.53 -8.92 -33.12
N ARG A 522 0.78 -8.67 -33.25
CA ARG A 522 1.76 -9.71 -33.57
C ARG A 522 1.96 -10.67 -32.40
N LEU A 523 1.98 -10.14 -31.17
CA LEU A 523 2.22 -10.92 -29.95
C LEU A 523 0.96 -11.60 -29.40
N VAL A 524 -0.21 -11.02 -29.68
CA VAL A 524 -1.53 -11.50 -29.28
C VAL A 524 -2.42 -11.45 -30.53
N PRO A 525 -2.89 -12.59 -31.07
CA PRO A 525 -3.76 -12.59 -32.23
C PRO A 525 -5.09 -11.90 -31.90
N LEU A 526 -5.21 -10.60 -32.22
CA LEU A 526 -6.44 -9.85 -32.02
C LEU A 526 -7.50 -10.32 -33.03
N PRO A 527 -8.80 -10.32 -32.70
CA PRO A 527 -9.83 -10.61 -33.68
C PRO A 527 -9.72 -9.62 -34.83
N ASP A 528 -9.71 -10.12 -36.07
CA ASP A 528 -9.83 -9.28 -37.27
C ASP A 528 -11.01 -8.33 -37.07
N ALA A 529 -10.75 -7.03 -37.21
CA ALA A 529 -11.83 -6.05 -37.31
C ALA A 529 -12.65 -6.43 -38.54
N ASP A 530 -13.80 -7.06 -38.33
CA ASP A 530 -14.66 -7.58 -39.39
C ASP A 530 -14.98 -6.42 -40.37
N PRO A 531 -14.48 -6.45 -41.63
CA PRO A 531 -14.61 -5.32 -42.56
C PRO A 531 -16.07 -4.98 -42.92
N GLU A 532 -17.02 -5.86 -42.60
CA GLU A 532 -18.43 -5.71 -42.99
C GLU A 532 -19.22 -4.70 -42.14
N GLU A 533 -18.79 -4.33 -40.93
CA GLU A 533 -19.53 -3.35 -40.12
C GLU A 533 -19.26 -1.88 -40.52
N GLN A 534 -18.10 -1.58 -41.14
CA GLN A 534 -17.81 -0.23 -41.63
C GLN A 534 -18.53 0.09 -42.95
N SER A 535 -18.83 -0.93 -43.77
CA SER A 535 -19.58 -0.81 -45.03
C SER A 535 -21.04 -0.37 -44.82
N LYS A 536 -21.67 -0.79 -43.72
CA LYS A 536 -23.08 -0.48 -43.43
C LYS A 536 -23.32 0.93 -42.89
N ARG A 537 -22.27 1.63 -42.40
CA ARG A 537 -22.36 3.04 -41.97
C ARG A 537 -22.18 4.05 -43.11
N ALA A 538 -21.68 3.63 -44.27
CA ALA A 538 -21.39 4.53 -45.40
C ALA A 538 -22.51 4.64 -46.45
N SER A 539 -23.62 3.89 -46.34
CA SER A 539 -24.65 3.86 -47.38
C SER A 539 -26.09 3.95 -46.85
N THR A 540 -26.48 5.12 -46.37
CA THR A 540 -27.90 5.53 -46.39
C THR A 540 -28.05 6.97 -46.88
N PRO A 541 -28.73 7.22 -48.02
CA PRO A 541 -28.88 8.57 -48.56
C PRO A 541 -29.96 9.35 -47.79
N LYS A 542 -29.60 10.57 -47.37
CA LYS A 542 -30.48 11.55 -46.71
C LYS A 542 -31.66 11.92 -47.61
N LYS A 543 -32.89 11.51 -47.26
CA LYS A 543 -34.12 12.15 -47.75
C LYS A 543 -34.45 13.37 -46.88
N ARG A 544 -34.30 14.56 -47.46
CA ARG A 544 -34.84 15.83 -46.95
C ARG A 544 -36.37 15.78 -46.93
N LYS A 545 -37.01 16.23 -45.84
CA LYS A 545 -38.34 16.85 -45.88
C LYS A 545 -38.50 17.92 -44.80
N ALA A 546 -39.28 18.92 -45.17
CA ALA A 546 -39.25 20.29 -44.68
C ALA A 546 -39.98 20.53 -43.34
N VAL A 547 -39.57 21.63 -42.71
CA VAL A 547 -40.19 22.30 -41.56
C VAL A 547 -41.56 22.85 -41.94
N LYS A 548 -42.57 22.68 -41.07
CA LYS A 548 -43.67 23.65 -40.90
C LYS A 548 -44.10 23.74 -39.43
N GLN A 549 -44.35 24.98 -39.02
CA GLN A 549 -44.62 25.50 -37.68
C GLN A 549 -46.11 25.43 -37.27
N HIS A 550 -46.33 25.64 -35.95
CA HIS A 550 -47.56 26.07 -35.24
C HIS A 550 -48.63 24.97 -35.02
N GLY A 551 -49.34 24.87 -33.88
CA GLY A 551 -49.46 25.68 -32.68
C GLY A 551 -50.26 24.94 -31.58
N ARG A 552 -50.48 25.64 -30.46
CA ARG A 552 -51.22 25.26 -29.22
C ARG A 552 -52.51 24.45 -29.42
N ASP A 553 -52.83 23.48 -28.56
CA ASP A 553 -53.76 23.65 -27.43
C ASP A 553 -54.01 22.37 -26.59
N LYS A 554 -54.56 22.62 -25.38
CA LYS A 554 -54.83 21.77 -24.20
C LYS A 554 -55.81 20.59 -24.44
N LYS A 555 -55.67 19.48 -23.68
CA LYS A 555 -56.59 19.04 -22.57
C LYS A 555 -56.38 17.59 -22.09
N ALA A 556 -56.68 17.43 -20.80
CA ALA A 556 -56.74 16.31 -19.85
C ALA A 556 -57.24 14.90 -20.28
N GLY A 557 -56.62 13.88 -19.66
CA GLY A 557 -57.26 12.76 -18.93
C GLY A 557 -57.55 11.45 -19.68
N PRO A 558 -57.83 10.34 -18.97
CA PRO A 558 -56.82 9.36 -18.50
C PRO A 558 -57.05 7.92 -19.02
N GLY A 559 -56.04 7.05 -18.91
CA GLY A 559 -56.21 5.62 -19.20
C GLY A 559 -54.98 4.78 -18.85
N ASN A 560 -55.14 3.92 -17.84
CA ASN A 560 -54.19 2.94 -17.32
C ASN A 560 -53.61 1.99 -18.39
N THR A 561 -52.31 1.71 -18.29
CA THR A 561 -51.79 0.32 -18.32
C THR A 561 -50.50 0.22 -17.51
N ALA A 562 -50.46 -0.83 -16.70
CA ALA A 562 -49.50 -1.09 -15.64
C ALA A 562 -48.28 -1.89 -16.12
N THR A 563 -47.40 -2.16 -15.14
CA THR A 563 -46.33 -3.18 -15.07
C THR A 563 -44.91 -2.70 -15.40
N ARG A 564 -43.88 -2.96 -14.59
CA ARG A 564 -43.77 -3.46 -13.20
C ARG A 564 -42.33 -3.18 -12.77
N ASN A 565 -42.15 -2.45 -11.68
CA ASN A 565 -40.85 -2.25 -11.04
C ASN A 565 -40.61 -3.40 -10.04
N LEU A 566 -39.39 -3.91 -9.96
CA LEU A 566 -39.07 -5.24 -9.40
C LEU A 566 -38.55 -5.22 -7.95
N PHE A 567 -38.90 -4.20 -7.16
CA PHE A 567 -38.30 -3.98 -5.83
C PHE A 567 -39.28 -3.92 -4.65
N ASP A 568 -40.50 -4.42 -4.81
CA ASP A 568 -41.57 -4.25 -3.80
C ASP A 568 -42.04 -5.55 -3.14
N ILE A 569 -41.12 -6.45 -2.78
CA ILE A 569 -41.43 -7.59 -1.89
C ILE A 569 -40.25 -7.85 -0.96
N LEU A 570 -40.17 -7.11 0.15
CA LEU A 570 -39.64 -7.61 1.43
C LEU A 570 -40.15 -6.70 2.56
N SER A 571 -41.33 -7.01 3.10
CA SER A 571 -41.76 -6.54 4.41
C SER A 571 -42.83 -7.47 4.99
N HIS A 572 -42.46 -8.15 6.08
CA HIS A 572 -43.31 -8.69 7.17
C HIS A 572 -44.27 -9.86 6.83
N ASP A 573 -44.55 -10.84 7.67
CA ASP A 573 -44.09 -11.32 8.99
C ASP A 573 -44.72 -12.72 9.14
N THR A 574 -44.01 -13.66 9.78
CA THR A 574 -44.50 -14.57 10.86
C THR A 574 -43.34 -15.36 11.41
#